data_AF-A0A4Q3U9Y1-F1
#
_entry.id   AF-A0A4Q3U9Y1-F1
#
_cell.length_a   1.000
_cell.length_b   1.000
_cell.length_c   1.000
_cell.angle_alpha   90.00
_cell.angle_beta   90.00
_cell.angle_gamma   90.00
#
_symmetry.space_group_name_H-M   'P 1'
#
loop_
_entity.id
_entity.type
_entity.pdbx_description
1 polymer ?
#
loop_
_entity_poly.entity_id
_entity_poly.type
_entity_poly.pdbx_seq_one_letter_code
_entity_poly.pdbx_strand_id
1 'polypeptide(L)'
;MAVPPPLIIDLEQLQNSLIAQATNGGADGLEYVRLRAKLLREPVVKDLLPDFVHKYRDLGQFWGWIKYHLGTYRERRDLIWNAFRPAFEAVEKGLTGPVHAVASERSPS
;
A
#
# COMPACT_ATOMS: atom_id res chain seq x y z
N MET A 1 -15.30 20.00 3.62
CA MET A 1 -13.91 19.50 3.57
C MET A 1 -13.99 17.98 3.45
N ALA A 2 -13.53 17.40 2.34
CA ALA A 2 -13.44 15.95 2.25
C ALA A 2 -12.29 15.51 3.17
N VAL A 3 -12.58 14.67 4.17
CA VAL A 3 -11.55 14.00 4.95
C VAL A 3 -10.72 13.20 3.94
N PRO A 4 -9.40 13.44 3.81
CA PRO A 4 -8.59 12.59 2.94
C PRO A 4 -8.79 11.15 3.41
N PRO A 5 -9.03 10.18 2.49
CA PRO A 5 -9.06 8.78 2.90
C PRO A 5 -7.78 8.50 3.69
N PRO A 6 -7.87 7.81 4.85
CA PRO A 6 -6.70 7.50 5.64
C PRO A 6 -5.68 6.82 4.74
N LEU A 7 -4.41 7.17 4.91
CA LEU A 7 -3.28 6.72 4.09
C LEU A 7 -3.26 5.20 3.86
N ILE A 8 -3.79 4.44 4.83
CA ILE A 8 -4.00 3.00 4.77
C ILE A 8 -4.87 2.56 3.58
N ILE A 9 -5.95 3.29 3.28
CA ILE A 9 -6.87 2.97 2.17
C ILE A 9 -6.17 3.20 0.83
N ASP A 10 -5.37 4.26 0.69
CA ASP A 10 -4.63 4.47 -0.55
C ASP A 10 -3.60 3.35 -0.79
N LEU A 11 -2.93 2.87 0.28
CA LEU A 11 -2.02 1.72 0.21
C LEU A 11 -2.75 0.45 -0.23
N GLU A 12 -3.90 0.15 0.40
CA GLU A 12 -4.74 -1.00 0.04
C GLU A 12 -5.18 -0.94 -1.41
N GLN A 13 -5.67 0.23 -1.86
CA GLN A 13 -6.11 0.41 -3.24
C GLN A 13 -4.95 0.23 -4.23
N LEU A 14 -3.78 0.81 -3.95
CA LEU A 14 -2.60 0.64 -4.81
C LEU A 14 -2.16 -0.83 -4.89
N GLN A 15 -2.11 -1.53 -3.75
CA GLN A 15 -1.78 -2.95 -3.69
C GLN A 15 -2.79 -3.78 -4.49
N ASN A 16 -4.08 -3.49 -4.33
CA ASN A 16 -5.16 -4.18 -5.04
C ASN A 16 -5.09 -3.95 -6.56
N SER A 17 -4.79 -2.74 -7.02
CA SER A 17 -4.57 -2.47 -8.45
C SER A 17 -3.44 -3.32 -9.02
N LEU A 18 -2.33 -3.46 -8.31
CA LEU A 18 -1.19 -4.28 -8.74
C LEU A 18 -1.54 -5.77 -8.77
N ILE A 19 -2.25 -6.27 -7.75
CA ILE A 19 -2.71 -7.67 -7.69
C ILE A 19 -3.70 -7.96 -8.82
N ALA A 20 -4.67 -7.08 -9.04
CA ALA A 20 -5.64 -7.22 -10.12
C ALA A 20 -4.93 -7.25 -11.48
N GLN A 21 -4.00 -6.32 -11.72
CA GLN A 21 -3.19 -6.35 -12.94
C GLN A 21 -2.39 -7.64 -13.11
N ALA A 22 -1.79 -8.16 -12.03
CA ALA A 22 -0.92 -9.34 -12.08
C ALA A 22 -1.67 -10.68 -12.24
N THR A 23 -3.00 -10.70 -12.05
CA THR A 23 -3.80 -11.93 -11.98
C THR A 23 -4.96 -11.97 -12.97
N ASN A 24 -5.64 -10.85 -13.24
CA ASN A 24 -6.77 -10.79 -14.17
C ASN A 24 -6.68 -9.65 -15.21
N GLY A 25 -5.73 -8.72 -15.07
CA GLY A 25 -5.49 -7.64 -16.03
C GLY A 25 -6.54 -6.53 -16.08
N GLY A 26 -7.45 -6.45 -15.09
CA GLY A 26 -8.59 -5.54 -15.08
C GLY A 26 -8.46 -4.34 -14.15
N ALA A 27 -7.25 -3.93 -13.78
CA ALA A 27 -7.04 -2.79 -12.91
C ALA A 27 -7.14 -1.45 -13.67
N ASP A 28 -7.65 -0.43 -13.00
CA ASP A 28 -7.70 0.93 -13.54
C ASP A 28 -6.30 1.56 -13.54
N GLY A 29 -5.76 1.79 -14.74
CA GLY A 29 -4.45 2.39 -14.93
C GLY A 29 -4.36 3.86 -14.52
N LEU A 30 -5.44 4.64 -14.68
CA LEU A 30 -5.46 6.04 -14.25
C LEU A 30 -5.45 6.12 -12.73
N GLU A 31 -6.24 5.26 -12.08
CA GLU A 31 -6.30 5.21 -10.63
C GLU A 31 -4.97 4.76 -10.02
N TYR A 32 -4.31 3.76 -10.62
CA TYR A 32 -2.95 3.38 -10.24
C TYR A 32 -1.97 4.56 -10.29
N VAL A 33 -1.95 5.32 -11.39
CA VAL A 33 -1.05 6.48 -11.54
C VAL A 33 -1.34 7.55 -10.47
N ARG A 34 -2.62 7.81 -10.20
CA ARG A 34 -3.07 8.77 -9.18
C ARG A 34 -2.61 8.37 -7.79
N LEU A 35 -2.89 7.13 -7.38
CA LEU A 35 -2.52 6.58 -6.08
C LEU A 35 -1.00 6.52 -5.90
N ARG A 36 -0.28 6.05 -6.93
CA ARG A 36 1.19 6.03 -6.95
C ARG A 36 1.78 7.42 -6.73
N ALA A 37 1.29 8.43 -7.45
CA ALA A 37 1.79 9.80 -7.32
C ALA A 37 1.49 10.40 -5.93
N LYS A 38 0.34 10.06 -5.36
CA LYS A 38 -0.04 10.46 -4.00
C LYS A 38 0.90 9.83 -2.96
N LEU A 39 1.06 8.52 -2.99
CA LEU A 39 1.84 7.76 -2.01
C LEU A 39 3.36 8.05 -2.08
N LEU A 40 3.90 8.31 -3.27
CA LEU A 40 5.31 8.71 -3.42
C LEU A 40 5.63 10.09 -2.83
N ARG A 41 4.63 10.92 -2.57
CA ARG A 41 4.78 12.23 -1.92
C ARG A 41 4.56 12.18 -0.42
N GLU A 42 4.10 11.04 0.11
CA GLU A 42 3.78 10.89 1.52
C GLU A 42 5.03 10.52 2.34
N PRO A 43 5.55 11.41 3.20
CA PRO A 43 6.78 11.14 3.95
C PRO A 43 6.72 9.88 4.82
N VAL A 44 5.55 9.50 5.32
CA VAL A 44 5.39 8.33 6.20
C VAL A 44 5.71 7.01 5.47
N VAL A 45 5.38 6.91 4.18
CA VAL A 45 5.45 5.63 3.44
C VAL A 45 6.37 5.67 2.23
N LYS A 46 6.75 6.85 1.71
CA LYS A 46 7.47 6.98 0.44
C LYS A 46 8.73 6.10 0.36
N ASP A 47 9.46 5.93 1.46
CA ASP A 47 10.73 5.18 1.49
C ASP A 47 10.50 3.69 1.87
N LEU A 48 9.25 3.32 2.15
CA LEU A 48 8.80 1.97 2.50
C LEU A 48 7.95 1.33 1.40
N LEU A 49 7.64 2.06 0.34
CA LEU A 49 6.94 1.53 -0.82
C LEU A 49 7.85 0.55 -1.57
N PRO A 50 7.28 -0.48 -2.21
CA PRO A 50 8.07 -1.41 -3.01
C PRO A 50 8.81 -0.75 -4.16
N ASP A 51 10.01 -1.22 -4.49
CA ASP A 51 10.81 -0.73 -5.62
C ASP A 51 10.05 -0.67 -6.94
N PHE A 52 9.17 -1.65 -7.19
CA PHE A 52 8.37 -1.68 -8.42
C PHE A 52 7.34 -0.54 -8.50
N VAL A 53 6.91 0.04 -7.37
CA VAL A 53 6.10 1.26 -7.33
C VAL A 53 6.95 2.48 -7.72
N HIS A 54 8.21 2.55 -7.28
CA HIS A 54 9.13 3.60 -7.70
C HIS A 54 9.50 3.49 -9.19
N LYS A 55 9.74 2.28 -9.66
CA LYS A 55 10.28 2.01 -11.00
C LYS A 55 9.23 2.09 -12.11
N TYR A 56 8.07 1.48 -11.93
CA TYR A 56 7.07 1.36 -13.00
C TYR A 56 6.03 2.46 -12.87
N ARG A 57 5.86 3.24 -13.93
CA ARG A 57 5.00 4.43 -13.93
C ARG A 57 3.55 4.13 -14.29
N ASP A 58 3.29 2.96 -14.86
CA ASP A 58 1.97 2.48 -15.24
C ASP A 58 1.87 0.95 -15.07
N LEU A 59 0.64 0.45 -15.10
CA LEU A 59 0.35 -0.98 -14.93
C LEU A 59 0.88 -1.86 -16.07
N GLY A 60 1.04 -1.31 -17.29
CA GLY A 60 1.59 -2.04 -18.43
C GLY A 60 3.06 -2.35 -18.24
N GLN A 61 3.85 -1.38 -17.75
CA GLN A 61 5.26 -1.57 -17.40
C GLN A 61 5.43 -2.59 -16.27
N PHE A 62 4.62 -2.44 -15.21
CA PHE A 62 4.62 -3.39 -14.10
C PHE A 62 4.28 -4.81 -14.57
N TRP A 63 3.23 -4.95 -15.39
CA TRP A 63 2.82 -6.23 -15.96
C TRP A 63 3.91 -6.84 -16.83
N GLY A 64 4.54 -6.03 -17.68
CA GLY A 64 5.65 -6.44 -18.54
C GLY A 64 6.82 -7.03 -17.76
N TRP A 65 7.08 -6.54 -16.55
CA TRP A 65 8.11 -7.10 -15.68
C TRP A 65 7.64 -8.38 -14.96
N ILE A 66 6.53 -8.31 -14.22
CA ILE A 66 6.17 -9.37 -13.28
C ILE A 66 5.76 -10.68 -13.98
N LYS A 67 5.20 -10.60 -15.19
CA LYS A 67 4.73 -11.78 -15.93
C LYS A 67 5.84 -12.72 -16.40
N TYR A 68 7.04 -12.18 -16.63
CA TYR A 68 8.23 -12.97 -17.01
C TYR A 68 9.08 -13.36 -15.79
N HIS A 69 8.90 -12.68 -14.66
CA HIS A 69 9.64 -12.96 -13.44
C HIS A 69 9.00 -14.08 -12.61
N LEU A 70 7.67 -14.17 -12.59
CA LEU A 70 6.91 -15.12 -11.77
C LEU A 70 5.84 -15.83 -12.60
N GLY A 71 5.86 -17.16 -12.55
CA GLY A 71 5.03 -18.02 -13.39
C GLY A 71 3.60 -18.19 -12.89
N THR A 72 3.37 -18.11 -11.58
CA THR A 72 2.05 -18.36 -10.99
C THR A 72 1.39 -17.12 -10.38
N TYR A 73 0.06 -17.09 -10.35
CA TYR A 73 -0.68 -16.03 -9.67
C TYR A 73 -0.39 -15.97 -8.17
N ARG A 74 -0.12 -17.12 -7.55
CA ARG A 74 0.23 -17.21 -6.14
C ARG A 74 1.53 -16.45 -5.86
N GLU A 75 2.61 -16.77 -6.57
CA GLU A 75 3.91 -16.12 -6.39
C GLU A 75 3.82 -14.60 -6.59
N ARG A 76 3.05 -14.15 -7.60
CA ARG A 76 2.86 -12.72 -7.86
C ARG A 76 2.18 -12.00 -6.69
N ARG A 77 1.12 -12.60 -6.14
CA ARG A 77 0.44 -12.03 -4.97
C ARG A 77 1.36 -12.03 -3.76
N ASP A 78 2.06 -13.12 -3.50
CA ASP A 78 2.99 -13.25 -2.37
C ASP A 78 4.10 -12.18 -2.43
N LEU A 79 4.67 -11.93 -3.62
CA LEU A 79 5.64 -10.85 -3.81
C LEU A 79 5.03 -9.47 -3.50
N ILE A 80 3.85 -9.17 -4.05
CA ILE A 80 3.19 -7.87 -3.86
C ILE A 80 2.83 -7.67 -2.38
N TRP A 81 2.20 -8.65 -1.72
CA TRP A 81 1.83 -8.56 -0.31
C TRP A 81 3.04 -8.35 0.60
N ASN A 82 4.08 -9.17 0.43
CA ASN A 82 5.28 -9.08 1.28
C ASN A 82 6.00 -7.75 1.11
N ALA A 83 6.06 -7.21 -0.11
CA ALA A 83 6.75 -5.96 -0.37
C ALA A 83 6.04 -4.73 0.23
N PHE A 84 4.70 -4.76 0.33
CA PHE A 84 3.92 -3.67 0.90
C PHE A 84 3.88 -3.68 2.43
N ARG A 85 4.19 -4.81 3.08
CA ARG A 85 4.10 -4.98 4.54
C ARG A 85 4.78 -3.86 5.34
N PRO A 86 6.01 -3.40 5.02
CA PRO A 86 6.66 -2.32 5.77
C PRO A 86 5.86 -1.00 5.77
N ALA A 87 5.25 -0.65 4.63
CA ALA A 87 4.44 0.56 4.52
C ALA A 87 3.16 0.44 5.37
N PHE A 88 2.50 -0.72 5.35
CA PHE A 88 1.34 -0.99 6.20
C PHE A 88 1.68 -0.90 7.69
N GLU A 89 2.73 -1.59 8.12
CA GLU A 89 3.18 -1.58 9.52
C GLU A 89 3.52 -0.17 10.01
N ALA A 90 4.12 0.68 9.17
CA ALA A 90 4.45 2.06 9.53
C ALA A 90 3.20 2.92 9.74
N VAL A 91 2.19 2.78 8.87
CA VAL A 91 0.92 3.49 9.01
C VAL A 91 0.17 3.02 10.26
N GLU A 92 0.10 1.70 10.48
CA GLU A 92 -0.56 1.11 11.65
C GLU A 92 0.10 1.55 12.97
N LYS A 93 1.43 1.55 13.05
CA LYS A 93 2.17 2.04 14.23
C LYS A 93 1.89 3.51 14.52
N GLY A 94 1.76 4.33 13.47
CA GLY A 94 1.38 5.74 13.59
C GLY A 94 -0.05 5.93 14.09
N LEU A 95 -0.97 5.06 13.70
CA LEU A 95 -2.35 5.03 14.21
C LEU A 95 -2.42 4.56 15.68
N THR A 96 -1.52 3.67 16.10
CA THR A 96 -1.43 3.16 17.48
C THR A 96 -0.47 3.93 18.40
N GLY A 97 0.02 5.11 17.98
CA GLY A 97 0.71 6.06 18.87
C GLY A 97 -0.15 6.43 20.09
N PRO A 98 0.37 7.12 21.13
CA PRO A 98 -0.26 7.17 22.46
C PRO A 98 -1.59 7.94 22.45
N VAL A 99 -2.66 7.25 22.05
CA VAL A 99 -4.06 7.71 22.13
C VAL A 99 -4.93 6.70 22.90
N HIS A 100 -4.33 5.63 23.43
CA HIS A 100 -4.99 4.66 24.32
C HIS A 100 -4.28 4.51 25.68
N ALA A 101 -3.81 5.61 26.25
CA ALA A 101 -3.48 5.68 27.67
C ALA A 101 -4.47 6.62 28.38
N VAL A 102 -5.77 6.30 28.32
CA VAL A 102 -6.77 6.97 29.14
C VAL A 102 -7.12 6.08 30.33
N ALA A 103 -6.62 6.51 31.48
CA ALA A 103 -7.26 6.43 32.79
C ALA A 103 -7.70 5.04 33.30
N SER A 104 -6.76 4.31 33.92
CA SER A 104 -7.11 3.54 35.12
C SER A 104 -7.14 4.52 36.29
N GLU A 105 -8.26 5.23 36.47
CA GLU A 105 -8.49 6.01 37.68
C GLU A 105 -8.46 5.07 38.87
N ARG A 106 -7.46 5.28 39.73
CA ARG A 106 -7.41 4.76 41.08
C ARG A 106 -8.68 5.26 41.78
N SER A 107 -9.55 4.35 42.21
CA SER A 107 -10.55 4.66 43.24
C SER A 107 -9.81 4.88 44.57
N PRO A 108 -9.93 6.06 45.21
CA PRO A 108 -9.68 6.16 46.64
C PRO A 108 -10.98 5.89 47.39
N SER A 109 -10.87 4.92 48.31
CA SER A 109 -11.62 4.68 49.56
C SER A 109 -13.09 5.09 49.68
#